data_AF-K5W2B4-F1
#
_entry.id   AF-K5W2B4-F1
#
_cell.length_a   1.000
_cell.length_b   1.000
_cell.length_c   1.000
_cell.angle_alpha   90.00
_cell.angle_beta   90.00
_cell.angle_gamma   90.00
#
_symmetry.space_group_name_H-M   'P 1'
#
loop_
_entity.id
_entity.type
_entity.pdbx_description
1 polymer ?
#
loop_
_entity_poly.entity_id
_entity_poly.type
_entity_poly.pdbx_seq_one_letter_code
_entity_poly.pdbx_strand_id
1 'polypeptide(L)'
;KQIEDRRARMSDVLIFDILLSAGGVKHPYTLYPPRDLDSLRRLLDVIEDTTYDTLKKDCLIYFLLKWHQDGREDKFQEERCIPPQFVALADAYWHLDSGIDVPHAVSLLSDARLNRDYPSKILQALSLEENANDLILRYVRTAKPLLTQPDDIDAYSIALAESSLSAAWNYQRTFLEGSSSRSRVIHNIF
;
A
#
# COMPACT_ATOMS: atom_id res chain seq x y z
N LYS A 1 19.38 1.68 -3.60
CA LYS A 1 19.26 3.16 -3.55
C LYS A 1 17.80 3.57 -3.70
N GLN A 2 17.15 3.25 -4.81
CA GLN A 2 15.74 3.63 -5.07
C GLN A 2 14.74 3.25 -3.97
N ILE A 3 14.85 2.04 -3.37
CA ILE A 3 13.93 1.62 -2.30
C ILE A 3 14.12 2.40 -0.99
N GLU A 4 15.36 2.77 -0.64
CA GLU A 4 15.63 3.56 0.57
C GLU A 4 15.12 5.00 0.39
N ASP A 5 15.25 5.56 -0.82
CA ASP A 5 14.68 6.87 -1.19
C ASP A 5 13.14 6.82 -1.18
N ARG A 6 12.55 5.68 -1.58
CA ARG A 6 11.09 5.46 -1.51
C ARG A 6 10.63 5.35 -0.06
N ARG A 7 11.35 4.60 0.78
CA ARG A 7 11.12 4.51 2.23
C ARG A 7 11.11 5.89 2.89
N ALA A 8 12.13 6.71 2.64
CA ALA A 8 12.21 8.07 3.20
C ALA A 8 10.99 8.94 2.82
N ARG A 9 10.53 8.83 1.57
CA ARG A 9 9.31 9.52 1.10
C ARG A 9 8.02 8.95 1.67
N MET A 10 8.04 7.69 2.11
CA MET A 10 6.92 7.02 2.78
C MET A 10 7.07 7.08 4.31
N SER A 11 7.53 8.19 4.88
CA SER A 11 7.67 8.36 6.34
C SER A 11 8.46 7.24 7.02
N ASP A 12 9.57 6.82 6.39
CA ASP A 12 10.51 5.80 6.85
C ASP A 12 9.93 4.37 7.01
N VAL A 13 8.70 4.15 6.57
CA VAL A 13 8.00 2.86 6.68
C VAL A 13 7.49 2.47 5.30
N LEU A 14 7.76 1.25 4.87
CA LEU A 14 7.17 0.64 3.68
C LEU A 14 5.99 -0.23 4.08
N ILE A 15 5.13 -0.59 3.13
CA ILE A 15 4.01 -1.51 3.37
C ILE A 15 4.56 -2.86 3.84
N PHE A 16 5.66 -3.33 3.25
CA PHE A 16 6.30 -4.57 3.67
C PHE A 16 6.72 -4.58 5.15
N ASP A 17 7.16 -3.44 5.71
CA ASP A 17 7.46 -3.35 7.14
C ASP A 17 6.22 -3.48 8.01
N ILE A 18 5.08 -2.96 7.53
CA ILE A 18 3.79 -3.09 8.22
C ILE A 18 3.38 -4.57 8.23
N LEU A 19 3.55 -5.28 7.10
CA LEU A 19 3.28 -6.71 7.00
C LEU A 19 4.18 -7.52 7.96
N LEU A 20 5.48 -7.24 7.99
CA LEU A 20 6.39 -7.89 8.93
C LEU A 20 6.02 -7.59 10.40
N SER A 21 5.69 -6.34 10.72
CA SER A 21 5.27 -5.94 12.07
C SER A 21 3.99 -6.67 12.49
N ALA A 22 3.01 -6.78 11.59
CA ALA A 22 1.76 -7.49 11.84
C ALA A 22 1.96 -9.02 12.00
N GLY A 23 3.07 -9.57 11.49
CA GLY A 23 3.52 -10.94 11.75
C GLY A 23 4.32 -11.13 13.03
N GLY A 24 4.49 -10.07 13.84
CA GLY A 24 5.21 -10.10 15.11
C GLY A 24 6.70 -9.75 15.03
N VAL A 25 7.21 -9.34 13.87
CA VAL A 25 8.61 -8.95 13.70
C VAL A 25 8.87 -7.60 14.38
N LYS A 26 9.85 -7.57 15.28
CA LYS A 26 10.30 -6.34 15.94
C LYS A 26 11.32 -5.63 15.05
N HIS A 27 11.12 -4.33 14.84
CA HIS A 27 11.99 -3.46 14.05
C HIS A 27 12.26 -3.91 12.59
N PRO A 28 11.23 -4.10 11.75
CA PRO A 28 11.40 -4.59 10.36
C PRO A 28 12.35 -3.76 9.49
N TYR A 29 12.43 -2.45 9.72
CA TYR A 29 13.32 -1.53 9.00
C TYR A 29 14.81 -1.89 9.11
N THR A 30 15.20 -2.71 10.10
CA THR A 30 16.58 -3.20 10.26
C THR A 30 16.88 -4.44 9.41
N LEU A 31 15.82 -5.15 8.98
CA LEU A 31 15.91 -6.40 8.22
C LEU A 31 15.63 -6.17 6.73
N TYR A 32 14.78 -5.21 6.40
CA TYR A 32 14.35 -4.92 5.04
C TYR A 32 14.68 -3.47 4.62
N PRO A 33 15.31 -3.24 3.45
CA PRO A 33 15.73 -4.24 2.46
C PRO A 33 17.02 -4.98 2.85
N PRO A 34 17.16 -6.27 2.53
CA PRO A 34 18.42 -6.98 2.68
C PRO A 34 19.48 -6.41 1.73
N ARG A 35 20.72 -6.28 2.20
CA ARG A 35 21.83 -5.66 1.47
C ARG A 35 22.83 -6.66 0.91
N ASP A 36 22.78 -7.88 1.43
CA ASP A 36 23.65 -9.00 1.09
C ASP A 36 22.90 -10.33 1.32
N LEU A 37 23.56 -11.42 0.99
CA LEU A 37 22.97 -12.75 1.08
C LEU A 37 22.72 -13.18 2.54
N ASP A 38 23.55 -12.75 3.48
CA ASP A 38 23.39 -13.10 4.90
C ASP A 38 22.23 -12.36 5.56
N SER A 39 22.02 -11.09 5.21
CA SER A 39 20.85 -10.32 5.63
C SER A 39 19.56 -10.85 5.00
N LEU A 40 19.60 -11.32 3.75
CA LEU A 40 18.46 -12.02 3.14
C LEU A 40 18.14 -13.31 3.89
N ARG A 41 19.13 -14.14 4.22
CA ARG A 41 18.92 -15.37 5.02
C ARG A 41 18.27 -15.05 6.36
N ARG A 42 18.79 -14.06 7.09
CA ARG A 42 18.20 -13.63 8.37
C ARG A 42 16.75 -13.16 8.21
N LEU A 43 16.45 -12.42 7.14
CA LEU A 43 15.08 -11.99 6.87
C LEU A 43 14.15 -13.19 6.62
N LEU A 44 14.61 -14.19 5.86
CA LEU A 44 13.85 -15.41 5.62
C LEU A 44 13.63 -16.21 6.92
N ASP A 45 14.67 -16.36 7.75
CA ASP A 45 14.57 -17.03 9.06
C ASP A 45 13.54 -16.31 9.95
N VAL A 46 13.57 -14.98 9.97
CA VAL A 46 12.60 -14.17 10.72
C VAL A 46 11.17 -14.33 10.18
N ILE A 47 10.99 -14.43 8.86
CA ILE A 47 9.68 -14.70 8.23
C ILE A 47 9.14 -16.06 8.68
N GLU A 48 10.00 -17.08 8.71
CA GLU A 48 9.61 -18.42 9.18
C GLU A 48 9.18 -18.43 10.66
N ASP A 49 9.78 -17.57 11.49
CA ASP A 49 9.44 -17.44 12.91
C ASP A 49 8.22 -16.53 13.18
N THR A 50 7.61 -15.94 12.16
CA THR A 50 6.40 -15.10 12.34
C THR A 50 5.19 -15.89 12.85
N THR A 51 4.25 -15.16 13.45
CA THR A 51 2.95 -15.69 13.91
C THR A 51 1.98 -16.03 12.77
N TYR A 52 2.40 -15.83 11.52
CA TYR A 52 1.58 -16.07 10.36
C TYR A 52 1.40 -17.55 10.05
N ASP A 53 0.31 -17.86 9.35
CA ASP A 53 0.13 -19.17 8.71
C ASP A 53 1.09 -19.32 7.52
N THR A 54 1.24 -20.55 7.03
CA THR A 54 2.13 -20.89 5.92
C THR A 54 1.83 -20.05 4.68
N LEU A 55 0.56 -19.81 4.37
CA LEU A 55 0.16 -19.06 3.19
C LEU A 55 0.67 -17.60 3.24
N LYS A 56 0.47 -16.91 4.36
CA LYS A 56 0.97 -15.53 4.52
C LYS A 56 2.49 -15.47 4.50
N LYS A 57 3.20 -16.46 5.05
CA LYS A 57 4.66 -16.57 4.94
C LYS A 57 5.10 -16.73 3.49
N ASP A 58 4.44 -17.61 2.74
CA ASP A 58 4.69 -17.78 1.31
C ASP A 58 4.44 -16.48 0.53
N CYS A 59 3.40 -15.69 0.88
CA CYS A 59 3.19 -14.38 0.26
C CYS A 59 4.32 -13.37 0.53
N LEU A 60 4.90 -13.37 1.74
CA LEU A 60 6.05 -12.52 2.05
C LEU A 60 7.28 -12.92 1.23
N ILE A 61 7.52 -14.22 1.08
CA ILE A 61 8.62 -14.74 0.26
C ILE A 61 8.37 -14.41 -1.23
N TYR A 62 7.15 -14.61 -1.72
CA TYR A 62 6.74 -14.24 -3.07
C TYR A 62 7.02 -12.75 -3.36
N PHE A 63 6.65 -11.86 -2.43
CA PHE A 63 6.95 -10.43 -2.53
C PHE A 63 8.45 -10.14 -2.65
N LEU A 64 9.29 -10.85 -1.86
CA LEU A 64 10.74 -10.68 -1.94
C LEU A 64 11.30 -11.15 -3.29
N LEU A 65 10.77 -12.25 -3.84
CA LEU A 65 11.19 -12.78 -5.14
C LEU A 65 10.93 -11.80 -6.29
N LYS A 66 9.84 -11.03 -6.23
CA LYS A 66 9.52 -10.01 -7.26
C LYS A 66 10.59 -8.95 -7.45
N TRP A 67 11.43 -8.69 -6.44
CA TRP A 67 12.54 -7.74 -6.58
C TRP A 67 13.57 -8.15 -7.64
N HIS A 68 13.61 -9.42 -8.03
CA HIS A 68 14.46 -9.88 -9.13
C HIS A 68 13.91 -9.53 -10.52
N GLN A 69 12.59 -9.33 -10.66
CA GLN A 69 11.92 -9.01 -11.93
C GLN A 69 12.26 -9.96 -13.08
N ASP A 70 12.46 -11.25 -12.77
CA ASP A 70 12.83 -12.29 -13.75
C ASP A 70 11.81 -13.45 -13.84
N GLY A 71 10.65 -13.31 -13.19
CA GLY A 71 9.55 -14.28 -13.24
C GLY A 71 9.74 -15.49 -12.34
N ARG A 72 10.76 -15.52 -11.49
CA ARG A 72 10.98 -16.63 -10.53
C ARG A 72 9.85 -16.75 -9.51
N GLU A 73 9.14 -15.67 -9.24
CA GLU A 73 7.99 -15.62 -8.35
C GLU A 73 6.82 -16.46 -8.89
N ASP A 74 6.66 -16.59 -10.21
CA ASP A 74 5.56 -17.34 -10.83
C ASP A 74 5.69 -18.83 -10.53
N LYS A 75 6.91 -19.36 -10.69
CA LYS A 75 7.22 -20.75 -10.33
C LYS A 75 7.00 -21.00 -8.84
N PHE A 76 7.40 -20.06 -7.98
CA PHE A 76 7.19 -20.18 -6.54
C PHE A 76 5.70 -20.17 -6.18
N GLN A 77 4.91 -19.30 -6.81
CA GLN A 77 3.45 -19.26 -6.66
C GLN A 77 2.82 -20.61 -7.01
N GLU A 78 3.21 -21.21 -8.14
CA GLU A 78 2.70 -22.51 -8.57
C GLU A 78 3.08 -23.63 -7.59
N GLU A 79 4.35 -23.70 -7.18
CA GLU A 79 4.86 -24.72 -6.26
C GLU A 79 4.22 -24.64 -4.86
N ARG A 80 3.92 -23.43 -4.40
CA ARG A 80 3.26 -23.18 -3.10
C ARG A 80 1.74 -23.12 -3.18
N CYS A 81 1.16 -23.25 -4.37
CA CYS A 81 -0.28 -23.13 -4.62
C CYS A 81 -0.88 -21.84 -4.03
N ILE A 82 -0.16 -20.71 -4.13
CA ILE A 82 -0.62 -19.43 -3.58
C ILE A 82 -1.86 -18.98 -4.38
N PRO A 83 -3.03 -18.76 -3.73
CA PRO A 83 -4.22 -18.39 -4.46
C PRO A 83 -4.09 -17.01 -5.14
N PRO A 84 -4.69 -16.81 -6.33
CA PRO A 84 -4.50 -15.59 -7.13
C PRO A 84 -4.81 -14.28 -6.40
N GLN A 85 -5.76 -14.27 -5.46
CA GLN A 85 -6.09 -13.08 -4.69
C GLN A 85 -4.96 -12.65 -3.73
N PHE A 86 -4.21 -13.61 -3.18
CA PHE A 86 -3.07 -13.29 -2.32
C PHE A 86 -1.87 -12.80 -3.13
N VAL A 87 -1.68 -13.38 -4.32
CA VAL A 87 -0.69 -12.92 -5.31
C VAL A 87 -0.99 -11.49 -5.73
N ALA A 88 -2.22 -11.21 -6.19
CA ALA A 88 -2.63 -9.87 -6.60
C ALA A 88 -2.46 -8.82 -5.50
N LEU A 89 -2.69 -9.19 -4.23
CA LEU A 89 -2.45 -8.29 -3.10
C LEU A 89 -0.96 -8.06 -2.85
N ALA A 90 -0.15 -9.11 -2.89
CA ALA A 90 1.30 -9.00 -2.76
C ALA A 90 1.91 -8.17 -3.90
N ASP A 91 1.46 -8.38 -5.13
CA ASP A 91 1.81 -7.59 -6.31
C ASP A 91 1.49 -6.12 -6.12
N ALA A 92 0.26 -5.81 -5.70
CA ALA A 92 -0.16 -4.44 -5.45
C ALA A 92 0.76 -3.75 -4.43
N TYR A 93 1.03 -4.39 -3.30
CA TYR A 93 1.93 -3.84 -2.30
C TYR A 93 3.36 -3.69 -2.81
N TRP A 94 3.83 -4.62 -3.65
CA TRP A 94 5.17 -4.53 -4.24
C TRP A 94 5.27 -3.34 -5.19
N HIS A 95 4.27 -3.10 -6.04
CA HIS A 95 4.23 -1.94 -6.93
C HIS A 95 4.23 -0.63 -6.14
N LEU A 96 3.49 -0.56 -5.02
CA LEU A 96 3.45 0.62 -4.15
C LEU A 96 4.80 0.90 -3.47
N ASP A 97 5.44 -0.14 -2.91
CA ASP A 97 6.72 -0.05 -2.19
C ASP A 97 7.93 0.14 -3.12
N SER A 98 7.89 -0.42 -4.33
CA SER A 98 8.95 -0.22 -5.33
C SER A 98 8.80 1.09 -6.08
N GLY A 99 7.57 1.60 -6.20
CA GLY A 99 7.24 2.74 -7.07
C GLY A 99 7.27 2.40 -8.56
N ILE A 100 7.32 1.11 -8.91
CA ILE A 100 7.30 0.65 -10.30
C ILE A 100 5.85 0.34 -10.66
N ASP A 101 5.34 0.95 -11.73
CA ASP A 101 3.98 0.73 -12.24
C ASP A 101 2.87 0.82 -11.16
N VAL A 102 2.91 1.90 -10.39
CA VAL A 102 1.90 2.21 -9.36
C VAL A 102 0.45 2.22 -9.88
N PRO A 103 0.14 2.66 -11.13
CA PRO A 103 -1.20 2.53 -11.69
C PRO A 103 -1.71 1.08 -11.78
N HIS A 104 -0.81 0.12 -12.02
CA HIS A 104 -1.16 -1.30 -11.98
C HIS A 104 -1.56 -1.75 -10.58
N ALA A 105 -0.88 -1.26 -9.53
CA ALA A 105 -1.26 -1.51 -8.15
C ALA A 105 -2.72 -1.10 -7.87
N VAL A 106 -3.14 0.08 -8.33
CA VAL A 106 -4.53 0.56 -8.16
C VAL A 106 -5.52 -0.34 -8.90
N SER A 107 -5.13 -0.85 -10.07
CA SER A 107 -5.96 -1.78 -10.85
C SER A 107 -6.17 -3.10 -10.10
N LEU A 108 -5.10 -3.67 -9.52
CA LEU A 108 -5.18 -4.86 -8.67
C LEU A 108 -6.03 -4.61 -7.43
N LEU A 109 -5.77 -3.49 -6.73
CA LEU A 109 -6.54 -3.08 -5.55
C LEU A 109 -8.00 -2.77 -5.85
N SER A 110 -8.43 -2.66 -7.11
CA SER A 110 -9.84 -2.47 -7.45
C SER A 110 -10.67 -3.75 -7.32
N ASP A 111 -10.05 -4.93 -7.20
CA ASP A 111 -10.76 -6.21 -7.00
C ASP A 111 -11.34 -6.31 -5.58
N ALA A 112 -12.67 -6.36 -5.47
CA ALA A 112 -13.41 -6.36 -4.22
C ALA A 112 -13.16 -7.58 -3.33
N ARG A 113 -12.53 -8.63 -3.86
CA ARG A 113 -12.16 -9.84 -3.10
C ARG A 113 -10.88 -9.66 -2.30
N LEU A 114 -10.09 -8.63 -2.59
CA LEU A 114 -8.85 -8.35 -1.87
C LEU A 114 -9.15 -7.73 -0.52
N ASN A 115 -8.49 -8.24 0.53
CA ASN A 115 -8.49 -7.56 1.82
C ASN A 115 -7.49 -6.40 1.77
N ARG A 116 -8.01 -5.17 1.82
CA ARG A 116 -7.24 -3.94 1.59
C ARG A 116 -7.03 -3.25 2.92
N ASP A 117 -6.19 -3.87 3.72
CA ASP A 117 -5.75 -3.26 4.96
C ASP A 117 -4.79 -2.09 4.63
N TYR A 118 -4.68 -1.11 5.53
CA TYR A 118 -3.75 0.03 5.44
C TYR A 118 -4.04 1.09 4.35
N PRO A 119 -5.28 1.62 4.25
CA PRO A 119 -5.64 2.63 3.25
C PRO A 119 -4.77 3.89 3.33
N SER A 120 -4.38 4.32 4.53
CA SER A 120 -3.52 5.49 4.71
C SER A 120 -2.15 5.29 4.07
N LYS A 121 -1.61 4.08 4.17
CA LYS A 121 -0.30 3.78 3.58
C LYS A 121 -0.36 3.69 2.06
N ILE A 122 -1.44 3.13 1.55
CA ILE A 122 -1.71 3.09 0.11
C ILE A 122 -1.83 4.51 -0.42
N LEU A 123 -2.66 5.36 0.19
CA LEU A 123 -2.82 6.76 -0.21
C LEU A 123 -1.51 7.54 -0.16
N GLN A 124 -0.70 7.32 0.88
CA GLN A 124 0.64 7.89 0.96
C GLN A 124 1.51 7.47 -0.23
N ALA A 125 1.53 6.19 -0.58
CA ALA A 125 2.31 5.72 -1.73
C ALA A 125 1.81 6.32 -3.06
N LEU A 126 0.50 6.45 -3.24
CA LEU A 126 -0.10 7.07 -4.44
C LEU A 126 0.22 8.56 -4.54
N SER A 127 0.32 9.27 -3.41
CA SER A 127 0.63 10.71 -3.37
C SER A 127 2.03 11.06 -3.87
N LEU A 128 2.92 10.07 -4.00
CA LEU A 128 4.28 10.26 -4.49
C LEU A 128 4.39 10.27 -6.02
N GLU A 129 3.32 9.92 -6.73
CA GLU A 129 3.29 9.84 -8.19
C GLU A 129 2.90 11.18 -8.83
N GLU A 130 3.37 11.44 -10.04
CA GLU A 130 3.05 12.69 -10.77
C GLU A 130 1.54 12.85 -11.03
N ASN A 131 0.83 11.74 -11.23
CA ASN A 131 -0.61 11.67 -11.41
C ASN A 131 -1.37 11.28 -10.14
N ALA A 132 -0.84 11.62 -8.96
CA ALA A 132 -1.37 11.27 -7.63
C ALA A 132 -2.89 11.44 -7.53
N ASN A 133 -3.44 12.59 -7.93
CA ASN A 133 -4.86 12.90 -7.75
C ASN A 133 -5.77 11.96 -8.55
N ASP A 134 -5.41 11.59 -9.78
CA ASP A 134 -6.16 10.61 -10.58
C ASP A 134 -6.09 9.21 -9.96
N LEU A 135 -4.91 8.79 -9.48
CA LEU A 135 -4.74 7.49 -8.82
C LEU A 135 -5.51 7.39 -7.50
N ILE A 136 -5.47 8.43 -6.67
CA ILE A 136 -6.22 8.54 -5.42
C ILE A 136 -7.73 8.47 -5.71
N LEU A 137 -8.23 9.22 -6.69
CA LEU A 137 -9.64 9.17 -7.06
C LEU A 137 -10.07 7.78 -7.51
N ARG A 138 -9.27 7.13 -8.37
CA ARG A 138 -9.55 5.76 -8.84
C ARG A 138 -9.60 4.80 -7.66
N TYR A 139 -8.55 4.77 -6.84
CA TYR A 139 -8.47 3.90 -5.67
C TYR A 139 -9.65 4.11 -4.73
N VAL A 140 -9.94 5.36 -4.32
CA VAL A 140 -11.03 5.62 -3.36
C VAL A 140 -12.40 5.27 -3.95
N ARG A 141 -12.64 5.51 -5.24
CA ARG A 141 -13.92 5.20 -5.89
C ARG A 141 -14.13 3.69 -6.10
N THR A 142 -13.09 2.94 -6.45
CA THR A 142 -13.20 1.50 -6.72
C THR A 142 -13.06 0.67 -5.45
N ALA A 143 -12.07 0.99 -4.61
CA ALA A 143 -11.79 0.23 -3.40
C ALA A 143 -12.68 0.63 -2.22
N LYS A 144 -13.24 1.84 -2.22
CA LYS A 144 -14.08 2.41 -1.15
C LYS A 144 -13.50 2.19 0.25
N PRO A 145 -12.22 2.54 0.49
CA PRO A 145 -11.61 2.41 1.80
C PRO A 145 -12.31 3.32 2.82
N LEU A 146 -12.25 2.93 4.09
CA LEU A 146 -12.70 3.78 5.18
C LEU A 146 -11.65 4.86 5.47
N LEU A 147 -11.93 6.10 5.07
CA LEU A 147 -11.04 7.24 5.31
C LEU A 147 -11.36 7.88 6.66
N THR A 148 -10.46 7.69 7.63
CA THR A 148 -10.60 8.24 8.99
C THR A 148 -9.47 9.18 9.38
N GLN A 149 -8.28 8.98 8.81
CA GLN A 149 -7.14 9.83 9.14
C GLN A 149 -7.29 11.19 8.46
N PRO A 150 -6.89 12.28 9.15
CA PRO A 150 -6.95 13.62 8.58
C PRO A 150 -6.20 13.72 7.22
N ASP A 151 -5.01 13.14 7.12
CA ASP A 151 -4.20 13.21 5.90
C ASP A 151 -4.87 12.48 4.72
N ASP A 152 -5.54 11.36 4.99
CA ASP A 152 -6.29 10.59 3.98
C ASP A 152 -7.48 11.40 3.44
N ILE A 153 -8.20 12.09 4.34
CA ILE A 153 -9.32 12.95 4.00
C ILE A 153 -8.83 14.13 3.16
N ASP A 154 -7.69 14.72 3.51
CA ASP A 154 -7.08 15.81 2.74
C ASP A 154 -6.72 15.35 1.34
N ALA A 155 -5.93 14.29 1.23
CA ALA A 155 -5.49 13.75 -0.05
C ALA A 155 -6.68 13.50 -1.00
N TYR A 156 -7.76 12.89 -0.49
CA TYR A 156 -8.95 12.66 -1.30
C TYR A 156 -9.73 13.94 -1.62
N SER A 157 -9.87 14.86 -0.66
CA SER A 157 -10.60 16.11 -0.88
C SER A 157 -9.91 17.06 -1.87
N ILE A 158 -8.58 17.14 -1.82
CA ILE A 158 -7.76 17.90 -2.78
C ILE A 158 -7.93 17.29 -4.18
N ALA A 159 -7.79 15.96 -4.29
CA ALA A 159 -7.98 15.27 -5.56
C ALA A 159 -9.40 15.47 -6.12
N LEU A 160 -10.42 15.49 -5.26
CA LEU A 160 -11.79 15.82 -5.66
C LEU A 160 -11.93 17.27 -6.13
N ALA A 161 -11.35 18.23 -5.41
CA ALA A 161 -11.47 19.66 -5.73
C ALA A 161 -10.83 19.98 -7.09
N GLU A 162 -9.65 19.39 -7.38
CA GLU A 162 -8.99 19.53 -8.67
C GLU A 162 -9.78 18.91 -9.83
N SER A 163 -10.46 17.78 -9.58
CA SER A 163 -11.24 17.10 -10.62
C SER A 163 -12.64 17.71 -10.81
N SER A 164 -13.32 18.06 -9.73
CA SER A 164 -14.69 18.58 -9.72
C SER A 164 -15.05 19.23 -8.39
N LEU A 165 -15.16 20.56 -8.39
CA LEU A 165 -15.65 21.35 -7.26
C LEU A 165 -16.98 20.81 -6.69
N SER A 166 -17.91 20.44 -7.57
CA SER A 166 -19.21 19.87 -7.18
C SER A 166 -19.06 18.55 -6.41
N ALA A 167 -18.12 17.69 -6.82
CA ALA A 167 -17.88 16.43 -6.14
C ALA A 167 -17.26 16.64 -4.76
N ALA A 168 -16.29 17.56 -4.64
CA ALA A 168 -15.71 17.94 -3.35
C ALA A 168 -16.76 18.56 -2.41
N TRP A 169 -17.61 19.44 -2.93
CA TRP A 169 -18.72 20.04 -2.18
C TRP A 169 -19.77 19.01 -1.72
N ASN A 170 -19.96 17.94 -2.49
CA ASN A 170 -20.81 16.84 -2.07
C ASN A 170 -20.14 16.01 -0.97
N TYR A 171 -18.82 15.81 -1.06
CA TYR A 171 -18.07 15.01 -0.10
C TYR A 171 -18.07 15.58 1.32
N GLN A 172 -17.95 16.91 1.48
CA GLN A 172 -18.02 17.52 2.83
C GLN A 172 -19.33 17.23 3.57
N ARG A 173 -20.42 17.01 2.82
CA ARG A 173 -21.75 16.69 3.39
C ARG A 173 -21.86 15.28 3.96
N THR A 174 -20.86 14.42 3.72
CA THR A 174 -20.79 13.08 4.33
C THR A 174 -20.36 13.14 5.79
N PHE A 175 -19.85 14.29 6.25
CA PHE A 175 -19.43 14.52 7.62
C PHE A 175 -20.46 15.34 8.40
N LEU A 176 -20.54 15.11 9.71
CA LEU A 176 -21.42 15.85 10.62
C LEU A 176 -21.12 17.36 10.60
N GLU A 177 -22.16 18.17 10.74
CA GLU A 177 -22.02 19.63 10.89
C GLU A 177 -21.14 19.99 12.09
N GLY A 178 -20.21 20.92 11.88
CA GLY A 178 -19.25 21.35 12.91
C GLY A 178 -18.11 20.36 13.21
N SER A 179 -18.04 19.22 12.52
CA SER A 179 -16.90 18.29 12.68
C SER A 179 -15.60 18.86 12.10
N SER A 180 -14.47 18.54 12.73
CA SER A 180 -13.14 18.93 12.26
C SER A 180 -12.87 18.44 10.84
N SER A 181 -13.28 17.21 10.50
CA SER A 181 -13.15 16.64 9.16
C SER A 181 -13.90 17.47 8.10
N ARG A 182 -15.13 17.92 8.39
CA ARG A 182 -15.89 18.77 7.48
C ARG A 182 -15.21 20.11 7.24
N SER A 183 -14.74 20.75 8.31
CA SER A 183 -14.01 22.02 8.20
C SER A 183 -12.75 21.89 7.35
N ARG A 184 -12.03 20.77 7.45
CA ARG A 184 -10.84 20.49 6.62
C ARG A 184 -11.19 20.33 5.15
N VAL A 185 -12.22 19.54 4.82
CA VAL A 185 -12.67 19.40 3.42
C VAL A 185 -13.09 20.74 2.84
N ILE A 186 -13.81 21.58 3.60
CA ILE A 186 -14.20 22.92 3.14
C ILE A 186 -12.96 23.80 2.91
N HIS A 187 -11.97 23.73 3.78
CA HIS A 187 -10.71 24.46 3.60
C HIS A 187 -9.94 24.02 2.35
N ASN A 188 -9.93 22.73 2.03
CA ASN A 188 -9.24 22.25 0.84
C ASN A 188 -9.98 22.59 -0.48
N ILE A 189 -11.24 23.03 -0.40
CA ILE A 189 -12.04 23.43 -1.55
C ILE A 189 -11.79 24.90 -1.95
N PHE A 190 -11.42 25.78 -1.00
CA PHE A 190 -11.32 27.23 -1.19
C PHE A 190 -9.98 27.79 -0.73
#